data_AF-A0A5J4QLQ1-F1
#
_entry.id   AF-A0A5J4QLQ1-F1
#
_cell.length_a   1.000
_cell.length_b   1.000
_cell.length_c   1.000
_cell.angle_alpha   90.00
_cell.angle_beta   90.00
_cell.angle_gamma   90.00
#
_symmetry.space_group_name_H-M   'P 1'
#
loop_
_entity.id
_entity.type
_entity.pdbx_description
1 polymer ?
#
loop_
_entity_poly.entity_id
_entity_poly.type
_entity_poly.pdbx_seq_one_letter_code
_entity_poly.pdbx_strand_id
1 'polypeptide(L)' 'SVGPGRGSVAGSAVAYCLEITQIDPVKYDLLFERFLNPDRISPPDIDIDFDDDGRNEVLR' A
#
# COMPACT_ATOMS: atom_id res chain seq x y z
N SER A 1 12.06 6.18 -8.67
CA SER A 1 11.41 6.56 -7.40
C SER A 1 10.33 5.55 -7.07
N VAL A 2 10.13 5.20 -5.80
CA VAL A 2 8.97 4.39 -5.38
C VAL A 2 7.79 5.36 -5.20
N GLY A 3 6.65 5.08 -5.83
CA GLY A 3 5.44 5.89 -5.65
C GLY A 3 4.88 5.75 -4.23
N PRO A 4 4.05 6.68 -3.74
CA PRO A 4 3.56 6.70 -2.33
C PRO A 4 2.65 5.51 -1.93
N GLY A 5 2.55 4.47 -2.76
CA GLY A 5 1.58 3.37 -2.68
C GLY A 5 0.31 3.72 -3.46
N ARG A 6 -0.20 2.75 -4.25
CA ARG A 6 -1.46 2.89 -4.97
C ARG A 6 -2.53 1.99 -4.37
N GLY A 7 -3.79 2.38 -4.55
CA GLY A 7 -4.94 1.56 -4.14
C GLY A 7 -5.23 1.63 -2.65
N SER A 8 -5.94 0.63 -2.15
CA SER A 8 -6.50 0.64 -0.79
C SER A 8 -5.45 0.50 0.31
N VAL A 9 -4.24 0.01 0.02
CA VAL A 9 -3.14 -0.20 0.98
C VAL A 9 -2.76 1.06 1.77
N ALA A 10 -2.98 2.24 1.20
CA ALA A 10 -2.74 3.52 1.88
C ALA A 10 -3.56 3.70 3.17
N GLY A 11 -4.66 2.95 3.35
CA GLY A 11 -5.44 2.95 4.60
C GLY A 11 -4.83 2.13 5.74
N SER A 12 -3.70 1.45 5.51
CA SER A 12 -3.07 0.60 6.53
C SER A 12 -1.98 1.34 7.30
N ALA A 13 -2.22 1.55 8.60
CA ALA A 13 -1.20 2.09 9.50
C ALA A 13 0.03 1.18 9.61
N VAL A 14 -0.16 -0.14 9.47
CA VAL A 14 0.96 -1.10 9.44
C VAL A 14 1.81 -0.89 8.19
N ALA A 15 1.18 -0.65 7.03
CA ALA A 15 1.91 -0.37 5.79
C ALA A 15 2.70 0.94 5.87
N TYR A 16 2.14 1.96 6.52
CA TYR A 16 2.83 3.23 6.78
C TYR A 16 4.03 3.03 7.71
N CYS A 17 3.86 2.33 8.83
CA CYS A 17 4.94 2.06 9.80
C CYS A 17 6.08 1.20 9.23
N LEU A 18 5.78 0.35 8.24
CA LEU A 18 6.77 -0.48 7.55
C LEU A 18 7.36 0.19 6.29
N GLU A 19 7.07 1.48 6.09
CA GLU A 19 7.53 2.27 4.93
C GLU A 19 7.09 1.71 3.56
N ILE A 20 6.03 0.91 3.54
CA ILE A 20 5.40 0.40 2.31
C ILE A 20 4.57 1.51 1.63
N THR A 21 3.93 2.36 2.43
CA THR A 21 3.21 3.56 1.98
C THR A 21 3.83 4.81 2.59
N GLN A 22 3.78 5.92 1.88
CA GLN A 22 4.33 7.20 2.36
C GLN A 22 3.26 8.16 2.92
N ILE A 23 2.00 7.73 2.93
CA ILE A 23 0.85 8.52 3.37
C ILE A 23 0.45 8.04 4.77
N ASP A 24 0.36 8.98 5.71
CA ASP A 24 -0.14 8.71 7.07
C ASP A 24 -1.67 8.53 7.04
N PRO A 25 -2.18 7.30 7.26
CA PRO A 25 -3.62 7.03 7.18
C PRO A 25 -4.41 7.71 8.30
N VAL A 26 -3.81 7.96 9.46
CA VAL A 26 -4.49 8.60 10.60
C VAL A 26 -4.68 10.08 10.33
N LYS A 27 -3.65 10.75 9.77
CA LYS A 27 -3.72 12.17 9.39
C LYS A 27 -4.80 12.45 8.35
N TYR A 28 -5.02 11.51 7.43
CA TYR A 28 -5.96 11.66 6.32
C TYR A 28 -7.28 10.88 6.50
N ASP A 29 -7.51 10.32 7.70
CA ASP A 29 -8.71 9.53 8.04
C ASP A 29 -9.02 8.42 7.01
N LEU A 30 -7.96 7.72 6.57
CA LEU A 30 -8.08 6.64 5.60
C LEU A 30 -8.54 5.35 6.30
N LEU A 31 -9.56 4.71 5.72
CA LEU A 31 -10.18 3.51 6.28
C LEU A 31 -9.36 2.25 5.96
N PHE A 32 -8.98 1.50 7.00
CA PHE A 32 -8.28 0.22 6.86
C PHE A 32 -9.16 -0.86 6.21
N GLU A 33 -10.46 -0.86 6.47
CA GLU A 33 -11.41 -1.88 6.00
C GLU A 33 -11.59 -1.84 4.48
N ARG A 34 -11.22 -0.72 3.83
CA ARG A 34 -11.13 -0.64 2.36
C ARG A 34 -9.97 -1.47 1.81
N PHE A 35 -8.93 -1.69 2.60
CA PHE A 35 -7.78 -2.53 2.26
C PHE A 35 -8.06 -3.99 2.57
N LEU A 36 -8.44 -4.28 3.81
CA LEU A 36 -8.71 -5.64 4.28
C LEU A 36 -10.02 -5.66 5.05
N ASN A 37 -11.05 -6.24 4.45
CA ASN A 37 -12.36 -6.37 5.07
C ASN A 37 -12.40 -7.65 5.94
N PRO A 38 -12.66 -7.56 7.26
CA PRO A 38 -12.74 -8.71 8.14
C PRO A 38 -13.87 -9.70 7.77
N ASP A 39 -14.95 -9.22 7.16
CA ASP A 39 -16.09 -10.05 6.75
C ASP A 39 -15.86 -10.77 5.40
N ARG A 40 -14.78 -10.41 4.69
CA ARG A 40 -14.40 -11.02 3.41
C ARG A 40 -12.97 -11.50 3.47
N ILE A 41 -12.79 -12.78 3.84
CA ILE A 41 -11.49 -13.46 3.79
C ILE A 41 -11.11 -13.71 2.32
N SER A 42 -10.50 -12.70 1.72
CA SER A 42 -9.81 -12.77 0.44
C SER A 42 -8.39 -12.24 0.64
N PRO A 43 -7.37 -12.83 -0.01
CA PRO A 43 -6.05 -12.23 -0.05
C PRO A 43 -6.16 -10.75 -0.49
N PRO A 44 -5.59 -9.80 0.28
CA PRO A 44 -5.55 -8.41 -0.16
C PRO A 44 -4.62 -8.28 -1.35
N ASP A 45 -4.97 -7.41 -2.29
CA ASP A 45 -4.11 -7.09 -3.43
C ASP A 45 -3.32 -5.82 -3.12
N ILE A 46 -1.99 -5.88 -3.25
CA ILE A 46 -1.08 -4.77 -2.96
C ILE A 46 -0.27 -4.47 -4.23
N ASP A 47 -0.70 -3.45 -4.96
CA ASP A 47 0.02 -2.93 -6.11
C ASP A 47 1.01 -1.83 -5.67
N ILE A 48 2.31 -2.07 -5.87
CA ILE A 48 3.35 -1.07 -5.66
C ILE A 48 3.82 -0.53 -7.02
N ASP A 49 3.63 0.77 -7.24
CA ASP A 49 4.16 1.47 -8.40
C ASP A 49 5.67 1.69 -8.24
N PHE A 50 6.46 0.99 -9.05
CA PHE A 50 7.88 1.28 -9.25
C PHE A 50 8.04 2.10 -10.54
N ASP A 51 8.87 3.15 -10.50
CA ASP A 51 9.34 3.79 -11.74
C ASP A 51 9.95 2.74 -12.69
N ASP A 52 9.73 2.91 -13.99
CA ASP A 52 10.19 1.99 -15.04
C ASP A 52 11.70 1.69 -14.93
N ASP A 53 12.49 2.68 -14.51
CA ASP A 53 13.94 2.56 -14.36
C ASP A 53 14.38 1.58 -13.26
N GLY A 54 13.55 1.35 -12.22
CA GLY A 54 13.86 0.47 -11.09
C GLY A 54 13.17 -0.90 -11.14
N ARG A 55 12.15 -1.06 -12.01
CA ARG A 55 11.33 -2.27 -12.08
C ARG A 55 12.15 -3.53 -12.42
N ASN A 56 13.14 -3.39 -13.30
CA ASN A 56 13.98 -4.51 -13.76
C ASN A 56 14.95 -5.03 -12.68
N GLU A 57 15.32 -4.22 -11.68
CA GLU A 57 16.18 -4.66 -10.57
C GLU A 57 15.41 -5.44 -9.50
N VAL A 58 14.13 -5.14 -9.31
CA VAL A 58 13.27 -5.78 -8.29
C VAL A 58 12.69 -7.12 -8.75
N LEU A 59 12.52 -7.33 -10.07
CA LEU A 59 11.93 -8.54 -10.64
C LEU A 59 12.92 -9.70 -10.86
N ARG A 60 14.19 -9.56 -10.46
CA ARG A 60 15.25 -10.54 -10.71
C ARG A 60 15.38 -11.61 -9.62
#